data_AF-A0A9P5RSG8-F1
#
_entry.id   AF-A0A9P5RSG8-F1
#
_cell.length_a   1.000
_cell.length_b   1.000
_cell.length_c   1.000
_cell.angle_alpha   90.00
_cell.angle_beta   90.00
_cell.angle_gamma   90.00
#
_symmetry.space_group_name_H-M   'P 1'
#
loop_
_entity.id
_entity.type
_entity.pdbx_description
1 polymer ?
#
loop_
_entity_poly.entity_id
_entity_poly.type
_entity_poly.pdbx_seq_one_letter_code
_entity_poly.pdbx_strand_id
1 'polypeptide(L)' 'MYRISPQLSEKIKHFATFPQTGVSLRQMVMFGQNPTQGTLFKASQFLSEELPIRLAHRVKELEELPHNLSDMPSIIRVKN' A
#
# COMPACT_ATOMS: atom_id res chain seq x y z
N MET A 1 6.61 16.57 -15.16
CA MET A 1 6.42 15.10 -15.03
C MET A 1 6.82 14.74 -13.60
N TYR A 2 5.86 14.31 -12.77
CA TYR A 2 6.14 13.95 -11.37
C TYR A 2 7.12 12.76 -11.36
N ARG A 3 8.14 12.83 -10.51
CA ARG A 3 9.18 11.80 -10.36
C ARG A 3 9.31 11.49 -8.88
N ILE A 4 9.33 10.21 -8.55
CA ILE A 4 9.57 9.73 -7.18
C ILE A 4 10.91 10.27 -6.69
N SER A 5 10.91 10.97 -5.56
CA SER A 5 12.13 11.50 -4.95
C SER A 5 12.99 10.36 -4.39
N PRO A 6 14.32 10.52 -4.28
CA PRO A 6 15.19 9.50 -3.69
C PRO A 6 14.73 9.09 -2.28
N GLN A 7 14.28 10.04 -1.47
CA GLN A 7 13.79 9.79 -0.11
C GLN A 7 12.51 8.96 -0.10
N LEU A 8 11.61 9.19 -1.06
CA LEU A 8 10.39 8.40 -1.20
C LEU A 8 10.70 7.00 -1.72
N SER A 9 11.64 6.87 -2.66
CA SER A 9 12.09 5.57 -3.18
C SER A 9 12.65 4.68 -2.06
N GLU A 10 13.49 5.24 -1.17
CA GLU A 10 14.02 4.48 -0.03
C GLU A 10 12.92 4.06 0.96
N LYS A 11 11.92 4.91 1.19
CA LYS A 11 10.76 4.53 2.01
C LYS A 11 9.95 3.41 1.35
N ILE A 12 9.71 3.48 0.05
CA ILE A 12 8.99 2.44 -0.70
C ILE A 12 9.75 1.11 -0.56
N LYS A 13 11.07 1.10 -0.82
CA LYS A 13 11.89 -0.11 -0.66
C LYS A 13 11.83 -0.67 0.77
N HIS A 14 11.92 0.20 1.78
CA HIS A 14 11.81 -0.19 3.18
C HIS A 14 10.46 -0.85 3.48
N PHE A 15 9.35 -0.19 3.14
CA PHE A 15 8.02 -0.72 3.41
C PHE A 15 7.70 -1.98 2.62
N ALA A 16 8.30 -2.15 1.43
CA ALA A 16 8.15 -3.36 0.61
C ALA A 16 8.85 -4.60 1.17
N THR A 17 9.60 -4.48 2.27
CA THR A 17 10.20 -5.63 2.98
C THR A 17 9.28 -6.26 4.02
N PHE A 18 8.24 -5.54 4.45
CA PHE A 18 7.31 -6.04 5.47
C PHE A 18 6.23 -6.93 4.85
N PRO A 19 5.82 -8.01 5.52
CA PRO A 19 4.68 -8.81 5.06
C PRO A 19 3.36 -8.04 5.22
N GLN A 20 2.42 -8.26 4.30
CA GLN A 20 1.07 -7.71 4.39
C GLN A 20 0.24 -8.44 5.45
N THR A 21 -0.58 -7.69 6.20
CA THR A 21 -1.47 -8.28 7.21
C THR A 21 -2.74 -8.81 6.55
N GLY A 22 -2.95 -10.13 6.61
CA GLY A 22 -4.20 -10.74 6.16
C GLY A 22 -5.37 -10.40 7.08
N VAL A 23 -6.50 -9.96 6.50
CA VAL A 23 -7.76 -9.74 7.22
C VAL A 23 -8.82 -10.67 6.64
N SER A 24 -9.38 -11.53 7.48
CA SER A 24 -10.47 -12.42 7.07
C SER A 24 -11.79 -11.66 6.92
N LEU A 25 -12.69 -12.19 6.09
CA LEU A 25 -14.04 -11.63 5.94
C LEU A 25 -14.78 -11.55 7.28
N ARG A 26 -14.64 -12.57 8.15
CA ARG A 26 -15.21 -12.57 9.50
C ARG A 26 -14.69 -11.40 10.35
N GLN A 27 -13.37 -11.17 10.37
CA GLN A 27 -12.80 -10.04 11.10
C GLN A 27 -13.33 -8.70 10.57
N MET A 28 -13.44 -8.56 9.25
CA MET A 28 -13.92 -7.33 8.62
C MET A 28 -15.38 -7.03 9.00
N VAL A 29 -16.25 -8.05 8.98
CA VAL A 29 -17.66 -7.91 9.39
C VAL A 29 -17.76 -7.58 10.88
N MET A 30 -17.06 -8.32 11.74
CA MET A 30 -17.10 -8.09 13.20
C MET A 30 -16.57 -6.72 13.59
N PHE A 31 -15.53 -6.23 12.90
CA PHE A 31 -14.96 -4.91 13.14
C PHE A 31 -15.93 -3.78 12.80
N GLY A 32 -16.69 -3.91 11.71
CA GLY A 32 -17.62 -2.90 11.23
C GLY A 32 -19.04 -2.98 11.82
N GLN A 33 -19.41 -4.08 12.50
CA GLN A 33 -20.79 -4.34 12.90
C GLN A 33 -21.36 -3.29 13.87
N ASN A 34 -20.58 -2.86 14.86
CA ASN A 34 -20.98 -1.86 15.86
C ASN A 34 -19.82 -0.88 16.10
N PRO A 35 -19.68 0.18 15.29
CA PRO A 35 -18.56 1.10 15.39
C PRO A 35 -18.63 1.92 16.69
N THR A 36 -17.48 2.06 17.34
CA THR A 36 -17.24 2.88 18.52
C THR A 36 -16.02 3.78 18.28
N GLN A 37 -15.80 4.78 19.12
CA GLN A 37 -14.58 5.59 19.05
C GLN A 37 -13.30 4.73 19.16
N GLY A 38 -13.33 3.69 20.01
CA GLY A 38 -12.22 2.75 20.15
C GLY A 38 -11.97 1.91 18.90
N THR A 39 -13.02 1.47 18.19
CA THR A 39 -12.82 0.74 16.93
C THR A 39 -12.35 1.66 15.81
N LEU A 40 -12.83 2.90 15.74
CA LEU A 40 -12.33 3.89 14.78
C LEU A 40 -10.84 4.21 15.00
N PHE A 41 -10.41 4.38 16.25
CA PHE A 41 -9.01 4.59 16.57
C PHE A 41 -8.14 3.39 16.11
N LYS A 42 -8.57 2.16 16.43
CA LYS A 42 -7.90 0.94 15.95
C LYS A 42 -7.86 0.86 14.42
N ALA A 43 -8.93 1.29 13.74
CA ALA A 43 -8.97 1.34 12.27
C ALA A 43 -7.88 2.27 11.74
N SER A 44 -7.79 3.47 12.31
CA SER A 44 -6.82 4.47 11.90
C SER A 44 -5.39 4.00 12.13
N GLN A 45 -5.12 3.35 13.27
CA GLN A 45 -3.80 2.79 13.56
C GLN A 45 -3.45 1.69 12.55
N PHE A 46 -4.34 0.72 12.33
CA PHE A 46 -4.13 -0.34 11.36
C PHE A 46 -3.86 0.21 9.95
N LEU A 47 -4.68 1.16 9.47
CA LEU A 47 -4.50 1.75 8.15
C LEU A 47 -3.20 2.55 8.04
N SER A 48 -2.79 3.25 9.10
CA SER A 48 -1.54 4.02 9.11
C SER A 48 -0.29 3.15 8.98
N GLU A 49 -0.35 1.92 9.50
CA GLU A 49 0.74 0.94 9.43
C GLU A 49 0.67 0.10 8.13
N GLU A 50 -0.53 -0.35 7.74
CA GLU A 50 -0.72 -1.31 6.65
C GLU A 50 -0.75 -0.68 5.24
N LEU A 51 -1.32 0.52 5.08
CA LEU A 51 -1.42 1.15 3.76
C LEU A 51 -0.05 1.43 3.12
N PRO A 52 0.96 1.96 3.85
CA PRO A 52 2.31 2.13 3.30
C PRO A 52 2.91 0.82 2.77
N ILE A 53 2.72 -0.30 3.48
CA ILE A 53 3.20 -1.62 3.07
C ILE A 53 2.53 -2.04 1.77
N ARG A 54 1.19 -1.98 1.69
CA ARG A 54 0.44 -2.39 0.51
C ARG A 54 0.78 -1.57 -0.72
N LEU A 55 0.86 -0.25 -0.56
CA LEU A 55 1.22 0.65 -1.66
C LEU A 55 2.65 0.44 -2.12
N ALA A 56 3.59 0.23 -1.19
CA ALA A 56 4.98 -0.05 -1.53
C ALA A 56 5.12 -1.33 -2.38
N HIS A 57 4.39 -2.39 -2.04
CA HIS A 57 4.36 -3.62 -2.84
C HIS A 57 3.86 -3.34 -4.25
N ARG A 58 2.75 -2.61 -4.39
CA ARG A 58 2.18 -2.27 -5.71
C ARG A 58 3.14 -1.43 -6.55
N VAL A 59 3.79 -0.43 -5.96
CA VAL A 59 4.78 0.39 -6.69
C VAL A 59 5.95 -0.47 -7.16
N LYS A 60 6.49 -1.32 -6.29
CA LYS A 60 7.57 -2.25 -6.65
C LYS A 60 7.17 -3.21 -7.77
N GLU A 61 5.98 -3.81 -7.68
CA GLU A 61 5.42 -4.68 -8.72
C GLU A 61 5.31 -3.95 -10.07
N LEU A 62 4.89 -2.68 -10.08
CA LEU A 62 4.79 -1.86 -11.29
C LEU A 62 6.16 -1.50 -11.89
N GLU A 63 7.21 -1.41 -11.08
CA GLU A 63 8.59 -1.19 -11.54
C GLU A 63 9.22 -2.45 -12.13
N GLU A 64 8.88 -3.62 -11.58
CA GLU A 64 9.44 -4.92 -11.93
C GLU A 64 8.65 -5.64 -13.05
N LEU A 65 7.69 -4.97 -13.70
CA LEU A 65 6.89 -5.56 -14.78
C LEU A 65 7.77 -6.02 -15.96
N PRO A 66 7.48 -7.19 -16.56
CA PRO A 66 8.26 -7.74 -17.66
C PRO A 66 8.01 -6.99 -18.98
N HIS A 67 8.83 -7.31 -20.00
CA HIS A 67 8.63 -6.87 -21.39
C HIS A 67 8.52 -5.35 -21.59
N ASN A 68 9.22 -4.56 -20.78
CA ASN A 68 9.18 -3.09 -20.78
C ASN A 68 7.78 -2.49 -20.54
N LEU A 69 6.86 -3.26 -19.95
CA LEU A 69 5.53 -2.75 -19.61
C LEU A 69 5.59 -1.62 -18.57
N SER A 70 6.61 -1.63 -17.71
CA SER A 70 6.87 -0.56 -16.73
C SER A 70 7.12 0.81 -17.38
N ASP A 71 7.55 0.84 -18.64
CA ASP A 71 7.81 2.05 -19.42
C ASP A 71 6.57 2.58 -20.15
N MET A 72 5.45 1.85 -20.13
CA MET A 72 4.22 2.31 -20.77
C MET A 72 3.71 3.61 -20.11
N PRO A 73 3.28 4.62 -20.90
CA PRO A 73 2.81 5.89 -20.35
C PRO A 73 1.67 5.77 -19.32
N SER A 74 0.78 4.80 -19.50
CA SER A 74 -0.31 4.51 -18.57
C SER A 74 0.19 3.98 -17.23
N ILE A 75 1.23 3.14 -17.22
CA ILE A 75 1.85 2.60 -16.00
C ILE A 75 2.63 3.69 -15.28
N ILE A 76 3.43 4.46 -16.02
CA ILE A 76 4.17 5.61 -15.47
C ILE A 76 3.20 6.60 -14.80
N ARG A 77 2.01 6.82 -15.38
CA ARG A 77 0.99 7.73 -14.82
C ARG A 77 0.40 7.25 -13.50
N VAL A 78 0.25 5.95 -13.28
CA VAL A 78 -0.33 5.41 -12.03
C VAL A 78 0.74 5.25 -10.95
N LYS A 79 1.98 4.96 -11.35
CA LYS A 79 3.12 4.82 -10.44
C LYS A 79 3.55 6.14 -9.80
N ASN A 80 3.54 7.22 -10.59
CA ASN A 80 4.00 8.56 -10.21
C ASN A 80 2.85 9.41 -9.68
#